data_AF-A0A8J9X5M5-F1
#
_entry.id   AF-A0A8J9X5M5-F1
#
_cell.length_a   1.000
_cell.length_b   1.000
_cell.length_c   1.000
_cell.angle_alpha   90.00
_cell.angle_beta   90.00
_cell.angle_gamma   90.00
#
_symmetry.space_group_name_H-M   'P 1'
#
loop_
_entity.id
_entity.type
_entity.pdbx_description
1 polymer ?
#
loop_
_entity_poly.entity_id
_entity_poly.type
_entity_poly.pdbx_seq_one_letter_code
_entity_poly.pdbx_strand_id
1 'polypeptide(L)'
;MVQLVKTCFLIFIGQQLADAFGAKEHRKLRNLTCISTKTIRQDSEMLRDAKRPHLIFPGGGIFFYWQAGAVTFLRDNGYDLASTSSTGASAGALTATLTTNDVDFYEATDLALRIAKDAGVWDRNRGLQGIWGPMIYDWLDEILPADAAARSNKRGLSLLVTKIPSLGTEKICAFDSRKDLIECNMASVHLPWFLD
;
A
#
# COMPACT_ATOMS: atom_id res chain seq x y z
N MET A 1 -28.27 10.36 0.54
CA MET A 1 -27.62 9.03 0.43
C MET A 1 -26.10 9.07 0.68
N VAL A 2 -25.41 10.19 0.39
CA VAL A 2 -23.97 10.40 0.68
C VAL A 2 -23.65 10.51 2.19
N GLN A 3 -24.60 10.96 3.02
CA GLN A 3 -24.43 11.04 4.48
C GLN A 3 -24.39 9.65 5.16
N LEU A 4 -25.11 8.66 4.62
CA LEU A 4 -25.29 7.35 5.25
C LEU A 4 -24.03 6.48 5.13
N VAL A 5 -23.28 6.65 4.02
CA VAL A 5 -22.00 5.97 3.79
C VAL A 5 -20.93 6.49 4.77
N LYS A 6 -20.92 7.79 5.09
CA LYS A 6 -20.00 8.36 6.09
C LYS A 6 -20.27 7.85 7.51
N THR A 7 -21.55 7.65 7.87
CA THR A 7 -21.92 7.17 9.21
C THR A 7 -21.62 5.68 9.40
N CYS A 8 -21.81 4.84 8.38
CA CYS A 8 -21.41 3.43 8.46
C CYS A 8 -19.89 3.22 8.50
N PHE A 9 -19.10 4.11 7.87
CA PHE A 9 -17.63 4.03 7.86
C PHE A 9 -16.99 4.31 9.23
N LEU A 10 -17.58 5.23 10.01
CA LEU A 10 -17.12 5.55 11.38
C LEU A 10 -17.55 4.51 12.42
N ILE A 11 -18.73 3.90 12.25
CA ILE A 11 -19.23 2.88 13.19
C ILE A 11 -18.40 1.59 13.09
N PHE A 12 -17.94 1.20 11.89
CA PHE A 12 -17.14 -0.01 11.72
C PHE A 12 -15.71 0.12 12.29
N ILE A 13 -15.11 1.31 12.21
CA ILE A 13 -13.80 1.61 12.83
C ILE A 13 -13.94 1.66 14.36
N GLY A 14 -15.03 2.23 14.88
CA GLY A 14 -15.28 2.31 16.32
C GLY A 14 -15.49 0.95 17.00
N GLN A 15 -16.20 0.03 16.34
CA GLN A 15 -16.49 -1.29 16.92
C GLN A 15 -15.26 -2.22 16.90
N GLN A 16 -14.43 -2.17 15.86
CA GLN A 16 -13.19 -2.97 15.80
C GLN A 16 -12.08 -2.46 16.73
N LEU A 17 -12.03 -1.16 17.02
CA LEU A 17 -11.08 -0.61 18.01
C LEU A 17 -11.49 -0.92 19.46
N ALA A 18 -12.78 -0.99 19.76
CA ALA A 18 -13.27 -1.38 21.09
C ALA A 18 -12.97 -2.85 21.41
N ASP A 19 -13.07 -3.74 20.41
CA ASP A 19 -12.81 -5.17 20.58
C ASP A 19 -11.31 -5.50 20.62
N ALA A 20 -10.45 -4.65 20.04
CA ALA A 20 -8.99 -4.80 20.09
C ALA A 20 -8.34 -4.27 21.40
N PHE A 21 -9.03 -3.38 22.14
CA PHE A 21 -8.54 -2.76 23.37
C PHE A 21 -9.33 -3.18 24.62
N GLY A 22 -9.77 -4.43 24.66
CA GLY A 22 -10.29 -5.09 25.86
C GLY A 22 -9.21 -5.26 26.94
N ALA A 23 -9.09 -4.25 27.80
CA ALA A 23 -8.68 -4.29 29.21
C ALA A 23 -7.74 -5.42 29.69
N LYS A 24 -6.44 -5.12 29.84
CA LYS A 24 -5.67 -5.43 31.06
C LYS A 24 -4.30 -4.74 31.07
N GLU A 25 -3.87 -4.41 32.29
CA GLU A 25 -2.53 -3.93 32.70
C GLU A 25 -2.24 -2.41 32.67
N HIS A 26 -3.00 -1.65 33.46
CA HIS A 26 -2.48 -0.44 34.10
C HIS A 26 -1.95 -0.75 35.50
N ARG A 27 -0.69 -1.22 35.66
CA ARG A 27 0.07 -1.03 36.92
C ARG A 27 1.56 -1.41 36.89
N LYS A 28 2.42 -0.77 36.08
CA LYS A 28 3.87 -0.75 36.40
C LYS A 28 4.70 0.30 35.64
N LEU A 29 4.39 1.58 35.78
CA LEU A 29 5.29 2.66 35.33
C LEU A 29 5.48 3.71 36.44
N ARG A 30 6.15 3.28 37.51
CA ARG A 30 6.94 4.14 38.39
C ARG A 30 8.17 3.32 38.75
N ASN A 31 9.35 3.88 38.56
CA ASN A 31 10.70 3.32 38.82
C ASN A 31 11.43 2.80 37.58
N LEU A 32 11.81 3.69 36.66
CA LEU A 32 13.04 3.53 35.88
C LEU A 32 13.63 4.93 35.62
N THR A 33 14.15 5.54 36.68
CA THR A 33 15.06 6.69 36.58
C THR A 33 16.49 6.14 36.62
N CYS A 34 17.35 6.69 35.75
CA CYS A 34 18.76 6.36 35.51
C CYS A 34 19.01 5.28 34.44
N ILE A 35 18.76 5.64 33.18
CA ILE A 35 19.47 5.04 32.05
C ILE A 35 20.73 5.87 31.82
N SER A 36 21.88 5.25 32.03
CA SER A 36 23.21 5.83 31.84
C SER A 36 23.40 6.30 30.40
N THR A 37 23.98 7.48 30.20
CA THR A 37 24.29 8.06 28.88
C THR A 37 25.24 7.21 28.04
N LYS A 38 25.94 6.22 28.62
CA LYS A 38 26.70 5.21 27.87
C LYS A 38 25.80 4.18 27.17
N THR A 39 24.68 3.80 27.78
CA THR A 39 23.72 2.85 27.23
C THR A 39 23.01 3.42 26.00
N ILE A 40 22.66 4.71 26.02
CA ILE A 40 22.07 5.40 24.86
C ILE A 40 23.03 5.42 23.65
N ARG A 41 24.34 5.60 23.88
CA ARG A 41 25.33 5.60 22.80
C ARG A 41 25.55 4.20 22.22
N GLN A 42 25.57 3.16 23.06
CA GLN A 42 25.73 1.78 22.58
C GLN A 42 24.47 1.24 21.89
N ASP A 43 23.27 1.62 22.35
CA ASP A 43 22.01 1.30 21.64
C ASP A 43 21.98 1.99 20.26
N SER A 44 22.53 3.22 20.16
CA SER A 44 22.65 3.95 18.89
C SER A 44 23.71 3.40 17.92
N GLU A 45 24.62 2.55 18.39
CA GLU A 45 25.60 1.83 17.57
C GLU A 45 25.13 0.41 17.25
N MET A 46 24.39 -0.26 18.14
CA MET A 46 23.70 -1.53 17.85
C MET A 46 22.51 -1.36 16.88
N LEU A 47 21.85 -0.20 16.87
CA LEU A 47 20.86 0.17 15.84
C LEU A 47 21.48 0.37 14.44
N ARG A 48 22.81 0.43 14.30
CA ARG A 48 23.47 0.59 13.00
C ARG A 48 23.57 -0.70 12.21
N ASP A 49 23.21 -1.84 12.82
CA ASP A 49 22.98 -3.12 12.12
C ASP A 49 21.47 -3.41 11.95
N ALA A 50 20.61 -2.40 12.13
CA ALA A 50 19.18 -2.55 11.98
C ALA A 50 18.83 -2.90 10.52
N LYS A 51 18.37 -4.13 10.31
CA LYS A 51 17.70 -4.53 9.07
C LYS A 51 16.71 -3.44 8.67
N ARG A 52 16.87 -2.94 7.45
CA ARG A 52 15.96 -1.99 6.81
C ARG A 52 14.51 -2.41 7.08
N PRO A 53 13.65 -1.54 7.67
CA PRO A 53 12.26 -1.90 7.90
C PRO A 53 11.58 -2.31 6.60
N HIS A 54 10.70 -3.31 6.68
CA HIS A 54 10.04 -3.91 5.52
C HIS A 54 8.52 -3.81 5.68
N LEU A 55 7.87 -3.13 4.74
CA LEU A 55 6.42 -3.02 4.66
C LEU A 55 5.86 -4.16 3.80
N ILE A 56 4.80 -4.81 4.27
CA ILE A 56 4.14 -5.90 3.56
C ILE A 56 2.68 -5.52 3.33
N PHE A 57 2.29 -5.50 2.06
CA PHE A 57 0.96 -5.13 1.61
C PHE A 57 0.26 -6.35 0.99
N PRO A 58 -0.64 -7.02 1.73
CA PRO A 58 -1.36 -8.17 1.19
C PRO A 58 -2.40 -7.76 0.14
N GLY A 59 -2.83 -8.73 -0.66
CA GLY A 59 -3.98 -8.55 -1.56
C GLY A 59 -5.29 -8.39 -0.79
N GLY A 60 -6.24 -7.66 -1.37
CA GLY A 60 -7.53 -7.43 -0.73
C GLY A 60 -8.52 -6.55 -1.49
N GLY A 61 -8.34 -6.35 -2.81
CA GLY A 61 -9.21 -5.50 -3.62
C GLY A 61 -9.38 -4.11 -3.02
N ILE A 62 -10.62 -3.78 -2.62
CA ILE A 62 -10.97 -2.49 -2.01
C ILE A 62 -10.23 -2.19 -0.69
N PHE A 63 -9.64 -3.21 -0.04
CA PHE A 63 -8.79 -3.03 1.14
C PHE A 63 -7.52 -2.20 0.85
N PHE A 64 -7.22 -1.96 -0.44
CA PHE A 64 -6.30 -0.92 -0.89
C PHE A 64 -6.44 0.39 -0.10
N TYR A 65 -7.67 0.90 0.08
CA TYR A 65 -7.89 2.19 0.77
C TYR A 65 -7.54 2.16 2.26
N TRP A 66 -7.65 1.01 2.91
CA TRP A 66 -7.18 0.85 4.28
C TRP A 66 -5.66 0.97 4.35
N GLN A 67 -4.95 0.31 3.43
CA GLN A 67 -3.50 0.35 3.36
C GLN A 67 -2.99 1.75 2.97
N ALA A 68 -3.66 2.43 2.04
CA ALA A 68 -3.42 3.82 1.68
C ALA A 68 -3.54 4.76 2.89
N GLY A 69 -4.59 4.60 3.70
CA GLY A 69 -4.79 5.35 4.94
C GLY A 69 -3.68 5.09 5.97
N ALA A 70 -3.26 3.84 6.13
CA ALA A 70 -2.15 3.48 7.03
C ALA A 70 -0.83 4.14 6.60
N VAL A 71 -0.52 4.13 5.29
CA VAL A 71 0.69 4.79 4.77
C VAL A 71 0.63 6.30 4.91
N THR A 72 -0.53 6.90 4.65
CA THR A 72 -0.76 8.34 4.83
C THR A 72 -0.53 8.74 6.28
N PHE A 73 -1.10 7.99 7.23
CA PHE A 73 -0.87 8.22 8.66
C PHE A 73 0.62 8.16 9.02
N LEU A 74 1.37 7.18 8.50
CA LEU A 74 2.82 7.10 8.76
C LEU A 74 3.56 8.32 8.21
N ARG A 75 3.23 8.77 6.99
CA ARG A 75 3.84 9.97 6.40
C ARG A 75 3.53 11.23 7.22
N ASP A 76 2.26 11.41 7.61
CA ASP A 76 1.81 12.57 8.39
C ASP A 76 2.46 12.65 9.78
N ASN A 77 2.83 11.50 10.35
CA ASN A 77 3.54 11.42 11.63
C ASN A 77 5.08 11.46 11.48
N GLY A 78 5.59 11.77 10.28
CA GLY A 78 7.01 12.00 10.05
C GLY A 78 7.87 10.73 9.95
N TYR A 79 7.27 9.56 9.70
CA TYR A 79 8.03 8.34 9.46
C TYR A 79 8.68 8.38 8.07
N ASP A 80 10.00 8.14 8.01
CA ASP A 80 10.74 8.08 6.74
C ASP A 80 10.51 6.74 6.02
N LEU A 81 9.55 6.73 5.10
CA LEU A 81 9.25 5.56 4.28
C LEU A 81 10.26 5.33 3.13
N ALA A 82 11.07 6.32 2.76
CA ALA A 82 12.11 6.14 1.74
C ALA A 82 13.22 5.19 2.24
N SER A 83 13.43 5.16 3.56
CA SER A 83 14.32 4.20 4.23
C SER A 83 13.74 2.78 4.29
N THR A 84 12.50 2.53 3.88
CA THR A 84 11.86 1.20 3.97
C THR A 84 11.87 0.44 2.65
N SER A 85 11.88 -0.89 2.72
CA SER A 85 11.61 -1.75 1.56
C SER A 85 10.15 -2.22 1.59
N SER A 86 9.58 -2.59 0.46
CA SER A 86 8.14 -2.94 0.38
C SER A 86 7.91 -4.19 -0.46
N THR A 87 7.03 -5.07 0.01
CA THR A 87 6.49 -6.18 -0.80
C THR A 87 4.98 -6.05 -0.92
N GLY A 88 4.44 -6.24 -2.12
CA GLY A 88 3.00 -6.19 -2.37
C GLY A 88 2.48 -7.34 -3.23
N ALA A 89 1.22 -7.72 -3.04
CA ALA A 89 0.50 -8.68 -3.88
C ALA A 89 -0.90 -8.14 -4.23
N SER A 90 -1.34 -8.32 -5.48
CA SER A 90 -2.65 -7.84 -5.95
C SER A 90 -2.86 -6.37 -5.62
N ALA A 91 -3.97 -5.97 -5.00
CA ALA A 91 -4.19 -4.59 -4.57
C ALA A 91 -3.05 -4.02 -3.68
N GLY A 92 -2.38 -4.88 -2.91
CA GLY A 92 -1.19 -4.49 -2.14
C GLY A 92 0.05 -4.23 -2.99
N ALA A 93 0.15 -4.78 -4.20
CA ALA A 93 1.20 -4.41 -5.17
C ALA A 93 1.06 -2.95 -5.60
N LEU A 94 -0.17 -2.49 -5.82
CA LEU A 94 -0.46 -1.08 -6.10
C LEU A 94 -0.03 -0.22 -4.90
N THR A 95 -0.45 -0.56 -3.68
CA THR A 95 -0.05 0.18 -2.48
C THR A 95 1.46 0.21 -2.31
N ALA A 96 2.14 -0.92 -2.46
CA ALA A 96 3.60 -1.01 -2.35
C ALA A 96 4.30 -0.13 -3.39
N THR A 97 3.83 -0.15 -4.63
CA THR A 97 4.36 0.67 -5.72
C THR A 97 4.16 2.15 -5.46
N LEU A 98 2.95 2.59 -5.09
CA LEU A 98 2.65 3.99 -4.78
C LEU A 98 3.41 4.49 -3.55
N THR A 99 3.51 3.65 -2.51
CA THR A 99 4.27 3.95 -1.29
C THR A 99 5.73 4.17 -1.63
N THR A 100 6.32 3.26 -2.40
CA THR A 100 7.74 3.30 -2.78
C THR A 100 8.06 4.51 -3.66
N ASN A 101 7.10 4.99 -4.44
CA ASN A 101 7.28 6.10 -5.38
C ASN A 101 6.87 7.47 -4.82
N ASP A 102 6.54 7.55 -3.52
CA ASP A 102 6.09 8.78 -2.85
C ASP A 102 4.85 9.41 -3.50
N VAL A 103 3.96 8.58 -4.06
CA VAL A 103 2.69 9.06 -4.61
C VAL A 103 1.72 9.42 -3.48
N ASP A 104 1.04 10.56 -3.60
CA ASP A 104 -0.05 10.96 -2.71
C ASP A 104 -1.30 10.09 -2.98
N PHE A 105 -1.81 9.44 -1.93
CA PHE A 105 -2.98 8.58 -2.05
C PHE A 105 -4.29 9.34 -2.25
N TYR A 106 -4.38 10.61 -1.85
CA TYR A 106 -5.53 11.46 -2.16
C TYR A 106 -5.55 11.80 -3.65
N GLU A 107 -4.43 12.23 -4.22
CA GLU A 107 -4.31 12.50 -5.67
C GLU A 107 -4.57 11.23 -6.49
N ALA A 108 -4.02 10.09 -6.07
CA ALA A 108 -4.27 8.82 -6.71
C ALA A 108 -5.76 8.42 -6.66
N THR A 109 -6.45 8.71 -5.55
CA THR A 109 -7.88 8.44 -5.41
C THR A 109 -8.72 9.37 -6.30
N ASP A 110 -8.41 10.66 -6.32
CA ASP A 110 -9.11 11.64 -7.15
C ASP A 110 -8.96 11.31 -8.64
N LEU A 111 -7.76 10.89 -9.06
CA LEU A 111 -7.52 10.40 -10.41
C LEU A 111 -8.37 9.15 -10.72
N ALA A 112 -8.41 8.16 -9.83
CA ALA A 112 -9.20 6.95 -10.03
C ALA A 112 -10.70 7.27 -10.17
N LEU A 113 -11.22 8.19 -9.35
CA LEU A 113 -12.61 8.65 -9.42
C LEU A 113 -12.90 9.40 -10.72
N ARG A 114 -11.96 10.22 -11.20
CA ARG A 114 -12.05 10.93 -12.48
C ARG A 114 -12.09 9.94 -13.66
N ILE A 115 -11.15 8.99 -13.72
CA ILE A 115 -11.13 7.93 -14.74
C ILE A 115 -12.43 7.10 -14.70
N ALA A 116 -12.93 6.74 -13.51
CA ALA A 116 -14.18 6.00 -13.37
C ALA A 116 -15.41 6.79 -13.86
N LYS A 117 -15.43 8.10 -13.62
CA LYS A 117 -16.48 8.98 -14.13
C LYS A 117 -16.42 9.09 -15.66
N ASP A 118 -15.24 9.30 -16.22
CA ASP A 118 -15.04 9.46 -17.67
C ASP A 118 -15.37 8.17 -18.44
N ALA A 119 -15.09 7.01 -17.84
CA ALA A 119 -15.48 5.70 -18.34
C ALA A 119 -16.99 5.37 -18.15
N GLY A 120 -17.75 6.26 -17.50
CA GLY A 120 -19.18 6.08 -17.24
C GLY A 120 -19.49 4.90 -16.32
N VAL A 121 -18.58 4.52 -15.41
CA VAL A 121 -18.69 3.30 -14.59
C VAL A 121 -20.04 3.20 -13.86
N TRP A 122 -20.56 4.33 -13.38
CA TRP A 122 -21.79 4.39 -12.59
C TRP A 122 -23.07 4.11 -13.39
N ASP A 123 -23.01 4.27 -14.72
CA ASP A 123 -24.16 4.13 -15.62
C ASP A 123 -24.11 2.83 -16.44
N ARG A 124 -23.03 2.04 -16.29
CA ARG A 124 -22.82 0.80 -17.04
C ARG A 124 -23.52 -0.39 -16.38
N ASN A 125 -24.29 -1.14 -17.16
CA ASN A 125 -24.97 -2.38 -16.72
C ASN A 125 -24.02 -3.46 -16.17
N ARG A 126 -22.74 -3.46 -16.58
CA ARG A 126 -21.70 -4.40 -16.12
C ARG A 126 -20.63 -3.76 -15.24
N GLY A 127 -20.83 -2.50 -14.84
CA GLY A 127 -19.87 -1.71 -14.08
C GLY A 127 -18.47 -1.76 -14.70
N LEU A 128 -17.53 -2.29 -13.92
CA LEU A 128 -16.10 -2.39 -14.23
C LEU A 128 -15.72 -3.51 -15.21
N GLN A 129 -16.60 -4.48 -15.47
CA GLN A 129 -16.25 -5.65 -16.29
C GLN A 129 -15.82 -5.24 -17.72
N GLY A 130 -14.64 -5.70 -18.14
CA GLY A 130 -14.04 -5.47 -19.45
C GLY A 130 -13.48 -4.06 -19.68
N ILE A 131 -13.44 -3.22 -18.65
CA ILE A 131 -12.77 -1.91 -18.69
C ILE A 131 -11.80 -1.69 -17.53
N TRP A 132 -11.87 -2.55 -16.50
CA TRP A 132 -11.12 -2.35 -15.28
C TRP A 132 -9.60 -2.48 -15.47
N GLY A 133 -9.15 -3.44 -16.28
CA GLY A 133 -7.74 -3.61 -16.60
C GLY A 133 -7.13 -2.36 -17.22
N PRO A 134 -7.67 -1.89 -18.37
CA PRO A 134 -7.25 -0.65 -19.01
C PRO A 134 -7.30 0.55 -18.06
N MET A 135 -8.36 0.69 -17.25
CA MET A 135 -8.46 1.79 -16.29
C MET A 135 -7.36 1.79 -15.23
N ILE A 136 -6.97 0.62 -14.70
CA ILE A 136 -5.84 0.53 -13.75
C ILE A 136 -4.53 0.87 -14.46
N TYR A 137 -4.36 0.42 -15.72
CA TYR A 137 -3.18 0.74 -16.50
C TYR A 137 -3.05 2.25 -16.71
N ASP A 138 -4.10 2.91 -17.18
CA ASP A 138 -4.13 4.36 -17.42
C ASP A 138 -3.90 5.14 -16.10
N TRP A 139 -4.51 4.66 -15.01
CA TRP A 139 -4.32 5.21 -13.68
C TRP A 139 -2.85 5.14 -13.24
N LEU A 140 -2.19 4.00 -13.44
CA LEU A 140 -0.76 3.83 -13.12
C LEU A 140 0.14 4.66 -14.04
N ASP A 141 -0.18 4.76 -15.33
CA ASP A 141 0.62 5.52 -16.29
C ASP A 141 0.56 7.03 -16.05
N GLU A 142 -0.60 7.56 -15.64
CA GLU A 142 -0.77 8.98 -15.29
C GLU A 142 -0.15 9.31 -13.91
N ILE A 143 -0.32 8.45 -12.89
CA ILE A 143 0.12 8.77 -11.53
C ILE A 143 1.61 8.49 -11.26
N LEU A 144 2.23 7.54 -11.98
CA LEU A 144 3.62 7.16 -11.70
C LEU A 144 4.62 8.13 -12.34
N PRO A 145 5.64 8.59 -11.58
CA PRO A 145 6.67 9.45 -12.13
C PRO A 145 7.51 8.72 -13.18
N ALA A 146 8.14 9.48 -14.09
CA ALA A 146 8.96 8.93 -15.18
C ALA A 146 10.09 8.01 -14.69
N ASP A 147 10.66 8.29 -13.50
CA ASP A 147 11.75 7.53 -12.88
C ASP A 147 11.28 6.43 -11.91
N ALA A 148 9.99 6.05 -11.94
CA ALA A 148 9.40 5.13 -10.96
C ALA A 148 10.13 3.78 -10.85
N ALA A 149 10.55 3.18 -11.96
CA ALA A 149 11.29 1.92 -11.95
C ALA A 149 12.63 2.04 -11.22
N ALA A 150 13.37 3.13 -11.45
CA ALA A 150 14.64 3.39 -10.78
C ALA A 150 14.46 3.58 -9.26
N ARG A 151 13.39 4.31 -8.85
CA ARG A 151 13.03 4.46 -7.43
C ARG A 151 12.67 3.11 -6.81
N SER A 152 11.82 2.33 -7.46
CA SER A 152 11.39 1.00 -7.02
C SER A 152 12.58 0.05 -6.82
N ASN A 153 13.52 -0.01 -7.77
CA ASN A 153 14.72 -0.81 -7.67
C ASN A 153 15.63 -0.36 -6.51
N LYS A 154 15.90 0.95 -6.42
CA LYS A 154 16.73 1.54 -5.35
C LYS A 154 16.13 1.29 -3.96
N ARG A 155 14.80 1.39 -3.85
CA ARG A 155 14.09 1.29 -2.58
C ARG A 155 13.67 -0.13 -2.23
N GLY A 156 13.95 -1.13 -3.06
CA GLY A 156 13.69 -2.54 -2.76
C GLY A 156 12.20 -2.86 -2.77
N LEU A 157 11.49 -2.47 -3.83
CA LEU A 157 10.14 -2.94 -4.12
C LEU A 157 10.18 -4.40 -4.57
N SER A 158 9.24 -5.19 -4.09
CA SER A 158 8.98 -6.55 -4.56
C SER A 158 7.49 -6.75 -4.84
N LEU A 159 7.16 -7.30 -6.00
CA LEU A 159 5.78 -7.61 -6.39
C LEU A 159 5.59 -9.12 -6.46
N LEU A 160 4.50 -9.62 -5.91
CA LEU A 160 4.14 -11.02 -6.00
C LEU A 160 3.16 -11.24 -7.14
N VAL A 161 3.48 -12.15 -8.04
CA VAL A 161 2.64 -12.55 -9.18
C VAL A 161 2.33 -14.04 -9.12
N THR A 162 1.23 -14.45 -9.73
CA THR A 162 0.84 -15.86 -9.82
C THR A 162 1.24 -16.41 -11.20
N LYS A 163 2.07 -17.45 -11.22
CA LYS A 163 2.45 -18.15 -12.45
C LYS A 163 1.32 -19.03 -12.95
N ILE A 164 1.04 -18.98 -14.25
CA ILE A 164 0.15 -19.91 -14.93
C ILE A 164 1.02 -20.84 -15.81
N PRO A 165 0.78 -22.17 -15.83
CA PRO A 165 -0.32 -22.91 -15.20
C PRO A 165 -0.03 -23.45 -13.78
N SER A 166 1.18 -23.25 -13.23
CA SER A 166 1.59 -23.89 -11.97
C SER A 166 0.88 -23.36 -10.72
N LEU A 167 0.21 -22.20 -10.80
CA LEU A 167 -0.38 -21.46 -9.70
C LEU A 167 0.61 -21.13 -8.57
N GLY A 168 1.90 -21.19 -8.86
CA GLY A 168 2.97 -20.82 -7.93
C GLY A 168 3.13 -19.32 -7.83
N THR A 169 3.58 -18.84 -6.68
CA THR A 169 3.92 -17.42 -6.50
C THR A 169 5.35 -17.14 -6.96
N GLU A 170 5.53 -16.09 -7.76
CA GLU A 170 6.84 -15.54 -8.10
C GLU A 170 6.98 -14.13 -7.55
N LYS A 171 8.19 -13.82 -7.09
CA LYS A 171 8.55 -12.49 -6.61
C LYS A 171 9.40 -11.78 -7.66
N ILE A 172 8.91 -10.65 -8.15
CA ILE A 172 9.62 -9.75 -9.05
C ILE A 172 10.20 -8.60 -8.22
N CYS A 173 11.51 -8.34 -8.30
CA CYS A 173 12.19 -7.31 -7.50
C CYS A 173 13.16 -6.43 -8.30
N ALA A 174 13.09 -6.51 -9.63
CA ALA A 174 13.86 -5.68 -10.55
C ALA A 174 12.93 -5.28 -11.70
N PHE A 175 12.98 -4.00 -12.08
CA PHE A 175 12.14 -3.42 -13.12
C PHE A 175 13.00 -2.65 -14.12
N ASP A 176 12.89 -2.97 -15.40
CA ASP A 176 13.74 -2.41 -16.45
C ASP A 176 13.30 -0.99 -16.85
N SER A 177 12.01 -0.71 -16.78
CA SER A 177 11.41 0.56 -17.19
C SER A 177 10.13 0.87 -16.43
N ARG A 178 9.64 2.12 -16.51
CA ARG A 178 8.33 2.50 -15.94
C ARG A 178 7.22 1.60 -16.49
N LYS A 179 7.27 1.30 -17.78
CA LYS A 179 6.31 0.41 -18.45
C LYS A 179 6.36 -1.01 -17.88
N ASP A 180 7.55 -1.56 -17.72
CA ASP A 180 7.77 -2.89 -17.14
C ASP A 180 7.26 -2.97 -15.68
N LEU A 181 7.49 -1.92 -14.87
CA LEU A 181 6.92 -1.80 -13.53
C LEU A 181 5.37 -1.81 -13.55
N ILE A 182 4.74 -1.10 -14.50
CA ILE A 182 3.28 -1.09 -14.67
C ILE A 182 2.81 -2.49 -15.07
N GLU A 183 3.45 -3.14 -16.04
CA GLU A 183 3.10 -4.50 -16.48
C GLU A 183 3.23 -5.53 -15.34
N CYS A 184 4.25 -5.40 -14.49
CA CYS A 184 4.38 -6.22 -13.29
C CYS A 184 3.26 -5.98 -12.26
N ASN A 185 2.83 -4.73 -12.09
CA ASN A 185 1.66 -4.41 -11.26
C ASN A 185 0.39 -5.01 -11.86
N MET A 186 0.18 -4.86 -13.17
CA MET A 186 -0.96 -5.43 -13.89
C MET A 186 -1.02 -6.95 -13.75
N ALA A 187 0.12 -7.64 -13.90
CA ALA A 187 0.22 -9.08 -13.68
C ALA A 187 -0.10 -9.47 -12.23
N SER A 188 0.26 -8.65 -11.24
CA SER A 188 -0.03 -8.91 -9.83
C SER A 188 -1.51 -8.71 -9.48
N VAL A 189 -2.14 -7.67 -10.03
CA VAL A 189 -3.57 -7.37 -9.76
C VAL A 189 -4.51 -8.25 -10.58
N HIS A 190 -4.03 -8.87 -11.66
CA HIS A 190 -4.86 -9.56 -12.62
C HIS A 190 -5.80 -10.58 -11.97
N LEU A 191 -7.10 -10.38 -12.21
CA LEU A 191 -8.18 -11.26 -11.86
C LEU A 191 -8.73 -11.78 -13.19
N PRO A 192 -8.48 -13.07 -13.52
CA PRO A 192 -8.97 -13.67 -14.75
C PRO A 192 -10.46 -13.39 -14.94
N TRP A 193 -10.88 -13.07 -16.17
CA TRP A 193 -12.25 -12.71 -16.56
C TRP A 193 -12.79 -11.36 -16.05
N PHE A 194 -12.08 -10.68 -15.14
CA PHE A 194 -12.52 -9.41 -14.54
C PHE A 194 -11.64 -8.21 -14.93
N LEU A 195 -10.34 -8.45 -15.19
CA LEU A 195 -9.34 -7.44 -15.53
C LEU A 195 -8.79 -7.56 -16.96
N ASP A 196 -9.47 -8.35 -17.80
CA ASP A 196 -9.18 -8.46 -19.25
C ASP A 196 -9.63 -7.22 -20.04
#